data_AF-A0A227PFS6-F1
#
_entry.id   AF-A0A227PFS6-F1
#
_cell.length_a   1.000
_cell.length_b   1.000
_cell.length_c   1.000
_cell.angle_alpha   90.00
_cell.angle_beta   90.00
_cell.angle_gamma   90.00
#
_symmetry.space_group_name_H-M   'P 1'
#
loop_
_entity.id
_entity.type
_entity.pdbx_description
1 polymer ?
#
loop_
_entity_poly.entity_id
_entity_poly.type
_entity_poly.pdbx_seq_one_letter_code
_entity_poly.pdbx_strand_id
1 'polypeptide(L)' 'MIDILIKNETGIIPVALAISEDQIDSEDLTVINLDPVKLILVGYDYIVGLDDGSNMIGRTCVSVRGTTATFAK' A
#
# COMPACT_ATOMS: atom_id res chain seq x y z
N MET A 1 -14.13 -0.72 -4.18
CA MET A 1 -12.96 0.04 -4.62
C MET A 1 -12.69 1.11 -3.58
N ILE A 2 -11.57 0.98 -2.86
CA ILE A 2 -11.15 1.84 -1.76
C ILE A 2 -9.80 2.49 -2.09
N ASP A 3 -9.64 3.76 -1.72
CA ASP A 3 -8.37 4.46 -1.89
C ASP A 3 -7.41 4.08 -0.75
N ILE A 4 -6.19 3.71 -1.15
CA ILE A 4 -5.13 3.25 -0.27
C ILE A 4 -3.99 4.26 -0.25
N LEU A 5 -3.68 4.76 0.93
CA LEU A 5 -2.48 5.51 1.23
C LEU A 5 -1.34 4.56 1.61
N ILE A 6 -0.17 4.75 1.02
CA ILE A 6 1.02 3.96 1.32
C ILE A 6 2.10 4.91 1.84
N LYS A 7 2.62 4.65 3.03
CA LYS A 7 3.70 5.41 3.66
C LYS A 7 4.89 4.49 3.91
N ASN A 8 6.10 5.04 3.86
CA ASN A 8 7.29 4.31 4.29
C ASN A 8 7.29 4.10 5.82
N GLU A 9 8.32 3.44 6.35
CA GLU A 9 8.49 3.12 7.77
C GLU A 9 8.46 4.34 8.69
N THR A 10 8.71 5.54 8.17
CA THR A 10 8.64 6.79 8.94
C THR A 10 7.20 7.27 9.17
N GLY A 11 6.25 6.87 8.32
CA GLY A 11 4.81 7.17 8.50
C GLY A 11 4.40 8.64 8.38
N ILE A 12 5.32 9.54 8.01
CA ILE A 12 5.09 11.00 8.03
C ILE A 12 4.40 11.47 6.74
N ILE A 13 4.86 10.99 5.58
CA ILE A 13 4.37 11.43 4.26
C ILE A 13 4.01 10.20 3.44
N PRO A 14 2.85 10.20 2.75
CA PRO A 14 2.54 9.17 1.78
C PRO A 14 3.55 9.17 0.64
N VAL A 15 4.10 7.99 0.38
CA VAL A 15 5.02 7.76 -0.73
C VAL A 15 4.28 7.31 -1.99
N ALA A 16 3.08 6.76 -1.85
CA ALA A 16 2.20 6.46 -2.98
C ALA A 16 0.73 6.46 -2.57
N LEU A 17 -0.12 6.70 -3.57
CA LEU A 17 -1.54 6.41 -3.55
C LEU A 17 -1.81 5.19 -4.42
N ALA A 18 -2.84 4.45 -4.07
CA ALA A 18 -3.27 3.27 -4.80
C ALA A 18 -4.76 3.04 -4.57
N ILE A 19 -5.30 2.03 -5.21
CA ILE A 19 -6.70 1.64 -5.07
C ILE A 19 -6.75 0.14 -4.83
N SER A 20 -7.67 -0.34 -4.00
CA SER A 20 -7.90 -1.78 -3.83
C SER A 20 -9.37 -2.15 -3.95
N GLU A 21 -9.63 -3.39 -4.35
CA GLU A 21 -10.95 -4.03 -4.21
C GLU A 21 -11.03 -4.90 -2.95
N ASP A 22 -9.89 -5.24 -2.36
CA ASP A 22 -9.79 -6.04 -1.14
C ASP A 22 -10.10 -5.17 0.09
N GLN A 23 -10.43 -5.83 1.20
CA GLN A 23 -10.47 -5.15 2.50
C GLN A 23 -9.05 -4.75 2.91
N ILE A 24 -8.89 -3.61 3.58
CA ILE A 24 -7.57 -3.11 4.02
C ILE A 24 -6.81 -4.13 4.89
N ASP A 25 -7.54 -4.97 5.61
CA ASP A 25 -7.05 -6.01 6.50
C ASP A 25 -7.00 -7.42 5.86
N SER A 26 -7.18 -7.53 4.53
CA SER A 26 -6.92 -8.78 3.79
C SER A 26 -5.51 -9.29 4.06
N GLU A 27 -5.32 -10.61 4.14
CA GLU A 27 -4.01 -11.27 4.36
C GLU A 27 -3.00 -10.91 3.26
N ASP A 28 -3.47 -10.90 2.01
CA ASP A 28 -2.78 -10.36 0.84
C ASP A 28 -3.63 -9.20 0.31
N LEU A 29 -3.16 -7.97 0.52
CA LEU A 29 -3.81 -6.79 -0.03
C LEU A 29 -3.21 -6.49 -1.39
N THR A 30 -4.02 -6.62 -2.43
CA THR A 30 -3.65 -6.23 -3.78
C THR A 30 -4.10 -4.79 -4.01
N VAL A 31 -3.15 -3.94 -4.37
CA VAL A 31 -3.43 -2.57 -4.78
C VAL A 31 -3.11 -2.40 -6.25
N ILE A 32 -3.91 -1.58 -6.93
CA ILE A 32 -3.78 -1.20 -8.34
C ILE A 32 -3.65 0.32 -8.45
N ASN A 33 -3.30 0.82 -9.63
CA ASN A 33 -3.11 2.26 -9.89
C ASN A 33 -2.11 2.93 -8.93
N LEU A 34 -1.02 2.21 -8.59
CA LEU A 34 0.06 2.71 -7.74
C LEU A 34 0.70 3.98 -8.35
N ASP A 35 0.62 5.11 -7.66
CA ASP A 35 1.18 6.38 -8.10
C ASP A 35 1.85 7.17 -6.94
N PRO A 36 3.16 7.45 -7.00
CA PRO A 36 4.13 6.99 -7.99
C PRO A 36 4.63 5.55 -7.71
N VAL A 37 4.57 4.68 -8.72
CA VAL A 37 5.04 3.27 -8.62
C VAL A 37 6.50 3.13 -8.17
N LYS A 38 7.37 4.05 -8.62
CA LYS A 38 8.83 3.99 -8.42
C LYS A 38 9.29 4.11 -6.96
N LEU A 39 8.39 4.50 -6.05
CA LEU A 39 8.70 4.65 -4.62
C LEU A 39 8.35 3.40 -3.81
N ILE A 40 7.74 2.39 -4.44
CA ILE A 40 7.39 1.12 -3.80
C ILE A 40 8.43 0.05 -4.16
N LEU A 41 9.11 -0.46 -3.13
CA LEU A 41 10.18 -1.42 -3.23
C LEU A 41 9.72 -2.76 -2.65
N VAL A 42 9.98 -3.84 -3.39
CA VAL A 42 9.69 -5.21 -2.93
C VAL A 42 10.58 -5.56 -1.74
N GLY A 43 10.00 -6.18 -0.72
CA GLY A 43 10.67 -6.61 0.51
C GLY A 43 10.79 -5.54 1.59
N TYR A 44 10.22 -4.35 1.36
CA TYR A 44 10.24 -3.25 2.34
C TYR A 44 8.92 -3.15 3.10
N ASP A 45 9.02 -2.70 4.34
CA ASP A 45 7.87 -2.43 5.19
C ASP A 45 7.27 -1.06 4.88
N TYR A 46 5.96 -1.06 4.68
CA TYR A 46 5.16 0.11 4.43
C TYR A 46 3.97 0.14 5.39
N ILE A 47 3.52 1.33 5.73
CA ILE A 47 2.23 1.50 6.40
C ILE A 47 1.21 1.73 5.29
N VAL A 48 0.31 0.76 5.10
CA VAL A 48 -0.82 0.90 4.18
C VAL A 48 -2.05 1.32 4.97
N GLY A 49 -2.89 2.14 4.38
CA GLY A 49 -4.13 2.51 5.02
C GLY A 49 -5.12 3.20 4.12
N LEU A 50 -6.28 3.55 4.66
CA LEU A 50 -7.25 4.36 3.91
C LEU A 50 -6.72 5.79 3.71
N ASP A 51 -7.06 6.40 2.58
CA ASP A 51 -6.66 7.77 2.24
C ASP A 51 -7.14 8.82 3.26
N ASP A 52 -8.28 8.57 3.90
CA ASP A 52 -8.85 9.36 5.00
C ASP A 52 -8.08 9.27 6.32
N GLY A 53 -7.05 8.40 6.39
CA GLY A 53 -6.21 8.21 7.56
C GLY A 53 -6.82 7.33 8.67
N SER A 54 -8.00 6.74 8.46
CA SER A 54 -8.76 6.06 9.52
C SER A 54 -8.29 4.63 9.85
N ASN A 55 -7.67 3.93 8.90
CA ASN A 55 -7.17 2.56 9.10
C ASN A 55 -5.78 2.43 8.52
N MET A 56 -4.74 2.44 9.36
CA MET A 56 -3.33 2.33 8.96
C MET A 56 -2.71 1.08 9.59
N ILE A 57 -2.10 0.21 8.79
CA ILE A 57 -1.52 -1.07 9.20
C ILE A 57 -0.14 -1.22 8.55
N GLY A 58 0.88 -1.59 9.33
CA GLY A 58 2.22 -1.92 8.83
C GLY A 58 2.22 -3.27 8.12
N ARG A 59 2.81 -3.32 6.92
CA ARG A 59 2.81 -4.49 6.03
C ARG A 59 4.05 -4.51 5.15
N THR A 60 4.56 -5.69 4.84
CA THR A 60 5.67 -5.85 3.90
C THR A 60 5.14 -5.92 2.46
N CYS A 61 5.72 -5.14 1.55
CA CYS A 61 5.46 -5.29 0.12
C CYS A 61 6.12 -6.57 -0.39
N VAL A 62 5.34 -7.51 -0.91
CA VAL A 62 5.85 -8.82 -1.38
C VAL A 62 6.00 -8.89 -2.89
N SER A 63 5.28 -8.06 -3.65
CA SER A 63 5.41 -8.01 -5.10
C SER A 63 5.02 -6.65 -5.68
N VAL A 64 5.66 -6.27 -6.79
CA VAL A 64 5.30 -5.10 -7.61
C VAL A 64 5.36 -5.52 -9.08
N ARG A 65 4.27 -5.30 -9.83
CA ARG A 65 4.18 -5.58 -11.26
C ARG A 65 3.42 -4.45 -11.96
N GLY A 66 4.14 -3.61 -12.72
CA GLY A 66 3.53 -2.42 -13.30
C GLY A 66 2.99 -1.52 -12.19
N THR A 67 1.74 -1.08 -12.28
CA THR A 67 1.06 -0.26 -11.26
C THR A 67 0.31 -1.08 -10.22
N THR A 68 0.62 -2.38 -10.10
CA THR A 68 0.02 -3.28 -9.12
C THR A 68 1.05 -3.69 -8.08
N ALA A 69 0.68 -3.70 -6.80
CA ALA A 69 1.51 -4.20 -5.73
C ALA A 69 0.70 -5.12 -4.80
N THR A 70 1.38 -6.07 -4.17
CA THR A 70 0.79 -6.93 -3.14
C THR A 70 1.52 -6.70 -1.82
N PHE A 71 0.76 -6.50 -0.75
CA PHE A 71 1.26 -6.36 0.60
C PHE A 71 0.81 -7.56 1.43
N ALA A 72 1.68 -8.11 2.27
CA ALA A 72 1.36 -9.19 3.20
C ALA A 72 1.34 -8.65 4.65
N LYS A 73 0.56 -9.29 5.52
CA LYS A 73 0.58 -9.00 6.97
C LYS A 73 1.79 -9.62 7.65
#